data_AF-A0A2S9F3W2-F1
#
_entry.id   AF-A0A2S9F3W2-F1
#
_cell.length_a   1.000
_cell.length_b   1.000
_cell.length_c   1.000
_cell.angle_alpha   90.00
_cell.angle_beta   90.00
_cell.angle_gamma   90.00
#
_symmetry.space_group_name_H-M   'P 1'
#
loop_
_entity.id
_entity.type
_entity.pdbx_description
1 polymer ?
#
loop_
_entity_poly.entity_id
_entity_poly.type
_entity_poly.pdbx_seq_one_letter_code
_entity_poly.pdbx_strand_id
1 'polypeptide(L)'
;MTEVMDARALLARAEAETGLSDYGDPSLAERFGAAVDLLNGLGMDADGCRRAADVCHWLLTTRLELFEDRNRYPVADELIDRPMFVTGEPRSGTTLMHALMSVDPDARALRFWEVMYPSPPPGVTGPDDPRRAQADADWREINAKLPKWLHSHPYNDMLGDGLPEDER
;
A
#
# COMPACT_ATOMS: atom_id res chain seq x y z
N MET A 1 -12.73 -12.36 -25.68
CA MET A 1 -13.75 -12.08 -24.66
C MET A 1 -13.03 -11.41 -23.52
N THR A 2 -13.44 -10.21 -23.13
CA THR A 2 -12.86 -9.53 -21.96
C THR A 2 -13.30 -10.30 -20.72
N GLU A 3 -12.36 -10.84 -19.95
CA GLU A 3 -12.69 -11.44 -18.65
C GLU A 3 -13.17 -10.31 -17.73
N VAL A 4 -14.38 -10.47 -17.19
CA VAL A 4 -14.98 -9.51 -16.26
C VAL A 4 -14.58 -9.92 -14.85
N MET A 5 -14.01 -9.00 -14.09
CA MET A 5 -13.70 -9.23 -12.68
C MET A 5 -14.98 -9.25 -11.85
N ASP A 6 -15.11 -10.21 -10.92
CA ASP A 6 -16.21 -10.30 -9.95
C ASP A 6 -15.70 -9.89 -8.56
N ALA A 7 -16.20 -8.75 -8.06
CA ALA A 7 -15.82 -8.22 -6.76
C ALA A 7 -16.10 -9.19 -5.60
N ARG A 8 -17.22 -9.93 -5.65
CA ARG A 8 -17.57 -10.89 -4.60
C ARG A 8 -16.62 -12.08 -4.61
N ALA A 9 -16.21 -12.53 -5.79
CA ALA A 9 -15.23 -13.61 -5.93
C ALA A 9 -13.86 -13.18 -5.39
N LEU A 10 -13.44 -11.93 -5.65
CA LEU A 10 -12.19 -11.38 -5.14
C LEU A 10 -12.20 -11.24 -3.61
N LEU A 11 -13.29 -10.74 -3.03
CA LEU A 11 -13.48 -10.68 -1.56
C LEU A 11 -13.45 -12.08 -0.95
N ALA A 12 -14.24 -13.02 -1.47
CA ALA A 12 -14.29 -14.38 -0.96
C ALA A 12 -12.94 -15.10 -1.06
N ARG A 13 -12.15 -14.83 -2.11
CA ARG A 13 -10.80 -15.36 -2.25
C ARG A 13 -9.86 -14.81 -1.17
N ALA A 14 -9.90 -13.50 -0.90
CA ALA A 14 -9.08 -12.89 0.13
C ALA A 14 -9.44 -13.42 1.54
N GLU A 15 -10.73 -13.55 1.85
CA GLU A 15 -11.21 -14.12 3.11
C GLU A 15 -10.81 -15.59 3.25
N ALA A 16 -10.94 -16.38 2.18
CA ALA A 16 -10.55 -17.80 2.20
C ALA A 16 -9.04 -18.00 2.40
N GLU A 17 -8.21 -17.12 1.83
CA GLU A 17 -6.74 -17.19 1.94
C GLU A 17 -6.25 -16.81 3.34
N THR A 18 -6.79 -15.74 3.90
CA THR A 18 -6.37 -15.20 5.21
C THR A 18 -7.10 -15.84 6.39
N GLY A 19 -8.31 -16.38 6.18
CA GLY A 19 -9.21 -16.80 7.24
C GLY A 19 -9.87 -15.64 7.99
N LEU A 20 -9.74 -14.41 7.48
CA LEU A 20 -10.21 -13.17 8.11
C LEU A 20 -11.37 -12.56 7.32
N SER A 21 -12.25 -11.82 7.99
CA SER A 21 -13.38 -11.13 7.35
C SER A 21 -13.63 -9.71 7.89
N ASP A 22 -12.80 -9.23 8.83
CA ASP A 22 -12.92 -7.87 9.35
C ASP A 22 -12.05 -6.90 8.54
N TYR A 23 -12.71 -6.17 7.64
CA TYR A 23 -12.07 -5.11 6.87
C TYR A 23 -12.07 -3.75 7.59
N GLY A 24 -12.56 -3.68 8.84
CA GLY A 24 -12.63 -2.48 9.66
C GLY A 24 -13.64 -1.42 9.20
N ASP A 25 -14.39 -1.69 8.15
CA ASP A 25 -15.46 -0.84 7.62
C ASP A 25 -16.52 -1.69 6.93
N PRO A 26 -17.75 -1.77 7.47
CA PRO A 26 -18.85 -2.54 6.89
C PRO A 26 -19.22 -2.13 5.44
N SER A 27 -18.89 -0.91 5.03
CA SER A 27 -19.20 -0.40 3.69
C SER A 27 -18.11 -0.68 2.65
N LEU A 28 -17.01 -1.35 3.04
CA LEU A 28 -15.91 -1.66 2.12
C LEU A 28 -16.34 -2.51 0.93
N ALA A 29 -17.12 -3.57 1.16
CA ALA A 29 -17.54 -4.48 0.10
C ALA A 29 -18.33 -3.75 -1.02
N GLU A 30 -19.18 -2.80 -0.64
CA GLU A 30 -19.94 -1.98 -1.59
C GLU A 30 -19.00 -1.07 -2.41
N ARG A 31 -18.12 -0.31 -1.73
CA ARG A 31 -17.17 0.60 -2.43
C ARG A 31 -16.19 -0.16 -3.32
N PHE A 32 -15.75 -1.34 -2.87
CA PHE A 32 -14.89 -2.22 -3.67
C PHE A 32 -15.63 -2.73 -4.91
N GLY A 33 -16.91 -3.09 -4.79
CA GLY A 33 -17.77 -3.39 -5.94
C GLY A 33 -17.78 -2.27 -6.98
N ALA A 34 -18.00 -1.03 -6.54
CA ALA A 34 -17.97 0.14 -7.44
C ALA A 34 -16.61 0.35 -8.12
N ALA A 35 -15.50 0.09 -7.40
CA ALA A 35 -14.15 0.16 -7.98
C ALA A 35 -13.93 -0.91 -9.05
N VAL A 36 -14.38 -2.15 -8.80
CA VAL A 36 -14.30 -3.25 -9.78
C VAL A 36 -15.16 -2.97 -11.01
N ASP A 37 -16.35 -2.41 -10.83
CA ASP A 37 -17.21 -1.99 -11.95
C ASP A 37 -16.54 -0.93 -12.82
N LEU A 38 -15.86 0.05 -12.21
CA LEU A 38 -15.08 1.05 -12.93
C LEU A 38 -13.94 0.40 -13.71
N LEU A 39 -13.17 -0.50 -13.10
CA LEU A 39 -12.07 -1.21 -13.76
C LEU A 39 -12.56 -2.04 -14.95
N ASN A 40 -13.68 -2.76 -14.79
CA ASN A 40 -14.31 -3.51 -15.88
C ASN A 40 -14.72 -2.60 -17.05
N GLY A 41 -15.06 -1.34 -16.78
CA GLY A 41 -15.40 -0.33 -17.78
C GLY A 41 -14.21 0.24 -18.59
N LEU A 42 -12.96 -0.01 -18.18
CA LEU A 42 -11.76 0.57 -18.82
C LEU A 42 -11.34 -0.12 -20.12
N GLY A 43 -11.96 -1.24 -20.50
CA GLY A 43 -11.62 -1.96 -21.73
C GLY A 43 -10.22 -2.59 -21.72
N MET A 44 -9.75 -3.01 -20.54
CA MET A 44 -8.48 -3.73 -20.39
C MET A 44 -8.49 -5.05 -21.19
N ASP A 45 -7.34 -5.50 -21.64
CA ASP A 45 -7.20 -6.84 -22.20
C ASP A 45 -7.16 -7.91 -21.09
N ALA A 46 -7.08 -9.19 -21.49
CA ALA A 46 -7.07 -10.29 -20.53
C ALA A 46 -5.87 -10.24 -19.57
N ASP A 47 -4.72 -9.70 -19.99
CA ASP A 47 -3.57 -9.53 -19.10
C ASP A 47 -3.79 -8.40 -18.10
N GLY A 48 -4.31 -7.27 -18.56
CA GLY A 48 -4.71 -6.16 -17.72
C GLY A 48 -5.72 -6.57 -16.65
N CYS A 49 -6.76 -7.32 -17.01
CA CYS A 49 -7.75 -7.84 -16.05
C CYS A 49 -7.11 -8.76 -15.01
N ARG A 50 -6.22 -9.68 -15.41
CA ARG A 50 -5.51 -10.55 -14.46
C ARG A 50 -4.65 -9.75 -13.48
N ARG A 51 -3.84 -8.81 -13.99
CA ARG A 51 -2.96 -7.98 -13.16
C ARG A 51 -3.76 -7.08 -12.21
N ALA A 52 -4.89 -6.54 -12.66
CA ALA A 52 -5.79 -5.77 -11.81
C ALA A 52 -6.39 -6.64 -10.70
N ALA A 53 -6.83 -7.85 -11.02
CA ALA A 53 -7.34 -8.81 -10.03
C ALA A 53 -6.27 -9.19 -8.99
N ASP A 54 -5.01 -9.37 -9.41
CA ASP A 54 -3.89 -9.66 -8.50
C ASP A 54 -3.61 -8.49 -7.55
N VAL A 55 -3.63 -7.25 -8.05
CA VAL A 55 -3.49 -6.04 -7.22
C VAL A 55 -4.66 -5.92 -6.23
N CYS A 56 -5.89 -6.14 -6.69
CA CYS A 56 -7.06 -6.14 -5.80
C CYS A 56 -6.92 -7.20 -4.69
N HIS A 57 -6.49 -8.42 -5.05
CA HIS A 57 -6.28 -9.51 -4.10
C HIS A 57 -5.22 -9.15 -3.05
N TRP A 58 -4.08 -8.60 -3.49
CA TRP A 58 -3.03 -8.13 -2.58
C TRP A 58 -3.53 -7.02 -1.63
N LEU A 59 -4.26 -6.03 -2.13
CA LEU A 59 -4.79 -4.94 -1.30
C LEU A 59 -5.84 -5.43 -0.28
N LEU A 60 -6.70 -6.37 -0.68
CA LEU A 60 -7.72 -6.95 0.21
C LEU A 60 -7.08 -7.78 1.32
N THR A 61 -6.18 -8.69 0.97
CA THR A 61 -5.45 -9.53 1.95
C THR A 61 -4.61 -8.67 2.90
N THR A 62 -3.87 -7.70 2.38
CA THR A 62 -3.09 -6.74 3.19
C THR A 62 -3.98 -5.98 4.18
N ARG A 63 -5.16 -5.54 3.74
CA ARG A 63 -6.11 -4.84 4.62
C ARG A 63 -6.63 -5.76 5.73
N LEU A 64 -7.01 -7.00 5.42
CA LEU A 64 -7.48 -7.97 6.40
C LEU A 64 -6.43 -8.20 7.49
N GLU A 65 -5.18 -8.45 7.10
CA GLU A 65 -4.07 -8.64 8.03
C GLU A 65 -3.83 -7.39 8.88
N LEU A 66 -3.84 -6.19 8.27
CA LEU A 66 -3.68 -4.91 8.97
C LEU A 66 -4.76 -4.67 10.04
N PHE A 67 -6.02 -5.02 9.76
CA PHE A 67 -7.08 -4.86 10.76
C PHE A 67 -7.01 -5.91 11.85
N GLU A 68 -6.65 -7.15 11.50
CA GLU A 68 -6.44 -8.21 12.46
C GLU A 68 -5.23 -7.95 13.39
N ASP A 69 -4.25 -7.15 12.96
CA ASP A 69 -3.15 -6.73 13.84
C ASP A 69 -3.64 -6.00 15.11
N ARG A 70 -4.83 -5.39 15.10
CA ARG A 70 -5.47 -4.82 16.30
C ARG A 70 -5.84 -5.86 17.35
N ASN A 71 -6.06 -7.10 16.94
CA ASN A 71 -6.36 -8.24 17.81
C ASN A 71 -5.06 -8.96 18.21
N ARG A 72 -4.07 -9.00 17.31
CA ARG A 72 -2.79 -9.71 17.54
C ARG A 72 -1.79 -8.91 18.38
N TYR A 73 -1.85 -7.59 18.32
CA TYR A 73 -0.85 -6.69 18.93
C TYR A 73 -1.53 -5.55 19.71
N PRO A 74 -0.90 -5.02 20.77
CA PRO A 74 -1.46 -3.93 21.58
C PRO A 74 -1.36 -2.55 20.89
N VAL A 75 -1.57 -2.47 19.58
CA VAL A 75 -1.45 -1.23 18.79
C VAL A 75 -2.45 -0.14 19.21
N ALA A 76 -3.53 -0.52 19.91
CA ALA A 76 -4.51 0.43 20.44
C ALA A 76 -4.00 1.19 21.68
N ASP A 77 -2.94 0.70 22.34
CA ASP A 77 -2.35 1.33 23.52
C ASP A 77 -1.31 2.41 23.15
N GLU A 78 -0.87 2.45 21.90
CA GLU A 78 0.12 3.41 21.40
C GLU A 78 -0.49 4.82 21.25
N LEU A 79 0.19 5.80 21.84
CA LEU A 79 -0.22 7.21 21.77
C LEU A 79 0.62 7.97 20.74
N ILE A 80 -0.03 8.43 19.68
CA ILE A 80 0.59 9.33 18.70
C ILE A 80 0.42 10.78 19.17
N ASP A 81 1.40 11.27 19.93
CA ASP A 81 1.41 12.66 20.42
C ASP A 81 1.98 13.62 19.37
N ARG A 82 1.27 14.73 19.14
CA ARG A 82 1.70 15.85 18.26
C ARG A 82 2.20 15.43 16.86
N PRO A 83 1.44 14.64 16.08
CA PRO A 83 1.84 14.28 14.72
C PRO A 83 1.95 15.52 13.83
N MET A 84 2.95 15.52 12.95
CA MET A 84 3.12 16.57 11.95
C MET A 84 2.68 16.07 10.58
N PHE A 85 1.88 16.87 9.88
CA PHE A 85 1.40 16.56 8.53
C PHE A 85 1.94 17.60 7.55
N VAL A 86 2.60 17.13 6.49
CA VAL A 86 2.97 17.96 5.35
C VAL A 86 1.88 17.82 4.30
N THR A 87 1.30 18.94 3.86
CA THR A 87 0.23 18.98 2.87
C THR A 87 0.39 20.22 1.98
N GLY A 88 -0.08 20.12 0.74
CA GLY A 88 0.01 21.20 -0.25
C GLY A 88 -0.39 20.71 -1.64
N GLU A 89 -0.42 21.64 -2.59
CA GLU A 89 -0.65 21.29 -4.00
C GLU A 89 0.53 20.50 -4.58
N PRO A 90 0.31 19.66 -5.60
CA PRO A 90 1.39 19.01 -6.33
C PRO A 90 2.46 20.03 -6.75
N ARG A 91 3.73 19.66 -6.57
CA ARG A 91 4.89 20.50 -6.93
C ARG A 91 5.05 21.81 -6.10
N SER A 92 4.45 21.88 -4.91
CA SER A 92 4.65 23.00 -3.96
C SER A 92 5.83 22.80 -2.98
N GLY A 93 6.61 21.72 -3.13
CA GLY A 93 7.76 21.42 -2.26
C GLY A 93 7.44 20.54 -1.05
N THR A 94 6.26 19.93 -0.99
CA THR A 94 5.84 19.02 0.08
C THR A 94 6.78 17.81 0.22
N THR A 95 7.22 17.20 -0.88
CA THR A 95 8.24 16.13 -0.86
C THR A 95 9.52 16.57 -0.14
N LEU A 96 10.07 17.75 -0.50
CA LEU A 96 11.29 18.26 0.12
C LEU A 96 11.10 18.52 1.60
N MET A 97 9.98 19.14 1.99
CA MET A 97 9.66 19.39 3.40
C MET A 97 9.54 18.08 4.19
N HIS A 98 8.82 17.08 3.66
CA HIS A 98 8.69 15.76 4.29
C HIS A 98 10.07 15.10 4.45
N ALA A 99 10.92 15.14 3.42
CA ALA A 99 12.28 14.60 3.49
C ALA A 99 13.13 15.29 4.56
N LEU A 100 13.09 16.63 4.64
CA LEU A 100 13.83 17.39 5.66
C LEU A 100 13.34 17.09 7.08
N MET A 101 12.04 16.87 7.27
CA MET A 101 11.50 16.48 8.58
C MET A 101 11.87 15.04 8.95
N SER A 102 12.01 14.16 7.96
CA SER A 102 12.29 12.74 8.18
C SER A 102 13.72 12.43 8.68
N VAL A 103 14.65 13.40 8.57
CA VAL A 103 16.04 13.21 9.02
C VAL A 103 16.25 13.53 10.50
N ASP A 104 15.25 14.11 11.17
CA ASP A 104 15.28 14.32 12.62
C ASP A 104 15.27 12.93 13.31
N PRO A 105 16.28 12.59 14.13
CA PRO A 105 16.35 11.29 14.80
C PRO A 105 15.22 11.05 15.81
N ASP A 106 14.57 12.12 16.29
CA ASP A 106 13.40 12.05 17.17
C ASP A 106 12.08 12.01 16.38
N ALA A 107 12.13 12.13 15.05
CA ALA A 107 10.99 11.97 14.17
C ALA A 107 10.93 10.57 13.56
N ARG A 108 9.72 10.16 13.19
CA ARG A 108 9.46 8.88 12.55
C ARG A 108 8.61 9.07 11.30
N ALA A 109 9.25 9.04 10.13
CA ALA A 109 8.59 8.95 8.83
C ALA A 109 8.38 7.48 8.43
N LEU A 110 7.29 7.22 7.70
CA LEU A 110 7.05 5.91 7.11
C LEU A 110 8.03 5.66 5.95
N ARG A 111 8.41 4.40 5.78
CA ARG A 111 9.19 3.92 4.62
C ARG A 111 8.27 3.18 3.65
N PHE A 112 8.63 3.15 2.35
CA PHE A 112 7.79 2.49 1.34
C PHE A 112 7.47 1.04 1.68
N TRP A 113 8.43 0.26 2.19
CA TRP A 113 8.19 -1.13 2.57
C TRP A 113 7.12 -1.26 3.66
N GLU A 114 7.01 -0.28 4.58
CA GLU A 114 6.01 -0.25 5.65
C GLU A 114 4.63 0.13 5.11
N VAL A 115 4.57 0.93 4.04
CA VAL A 115 3.31 1.30 3.38
C VAL A 115 2.81 0.17 2.48
N MET A 116 3.71 -0.48 1.75
CA MET A 116 3.38 -1.59 0.86
C MET A 116 2.99 -2.84 1.66
N TYR A 117 3.70 -3.11 2.75
CA TYR A 117 3.51 -4.31 3.56
C TYR A 117 3.39 -3.95 5.05
N PRO A 118 2.25 -3.39 5.49
CA PRO A 118 2.11 -2.84 6.84
C PRO A 118 1.95 -3.89 7.96
N SER A 119 1.57 -5.13 7.62
CA SER A 119 1.38 -6.22 8.58
C SER A 119 2.50 -7.27 8.49
N PRO A 120 3.02 -7.79 9.62
CA PRO A 120 2.72 -7.37 10.99
C PRO A 120 3.27 -5.96 11.29
N PRO A 121 2.89 -5.27 12.37
CA PRO A 121 3.36 -3.90 12.61
C PRO A 121 4.90 -3.80 12.58
N PRO A 122 5.52 -2.82 11.88
CA PRO A 122 6.99 -2.76 11.71
C PRO A 122 7.80 -2.82 13.01
N GLY A 123 7.24 -2.34 14.12
CA GLY A 123 7.88 -2.36 15.43
C GLY A 123 7.95 -3.74 16.10
N VAL A 124 7.22 -4.75 15.60
CA VAL A 124 7.27 -6.12 16.16
C VAL A 124 8.29 -7.02 15.46
N THR A 125 8.87 -6.53 14.37
CA THR A 125 9.88 -7.23 13.55
C THR A 125 11.26 -6.61 13.75
N GLY A 126 12.31 -7.41 13.53
CA GLY A 126 13.70 -6.95 13.60
C GLY A 126 14.18 -6.24 12.33
N PRO A 127 15.46 -5.85 12.27
CA PRO A 127 16.06 -5.22 11.09
C PRO A 127 16.06 -6.12 9.84
N ASP A 128 16.05 -7.44 10.01
CA ASP A 128 16.04 -8.44 8.93
C ASP A 128 14.63 -8.79 8.44
N ASP A 129 13.70 -7.84 8.49
CA ASP A 129 12.32 -8.04 8.03
C ASP A 129 12.28 -8.41 6.54
N PRO A 130 11.74 -9.58 6.17
CA PRO A 130 11.69 -10.03 4.77
C PRO A 130 10.89 -9.09 3.85
N ARG A 131 9.95 -8.31 4.40
CA ARG A 131 9.14 -7.34 3.63
C ARG A 131 9.98 -6.23 3.00
N ARG A 132 11.14 -5.92 3.57
CA ARG A 132 12.11 -4.98 2.98
C ARG A 132 12.61 -5.50 1.64
N ALA A 133 13.07 -6.74 1.61
CA ALA A 133 13.56 -7.39 0.39
C ALA A 133 12.44 -7.57 -0.64
N GLN A 134 11.21 -7.85 -0.19
CA GLN A 134 10.04 -7.93 -1.05
C GLN A 134 9.74 -6.57 -1.72
N ALA A 135 9.60 -5.50 -0.94
CA ALA A 135 9.35 -4.16 -1.46
C ALA A 135 10.45 -3.69 -2.42
N ASP A 136 11.70 -4.04 -2.13
CA ASP A 136 12.84 -3.82 -3.00
C ASP A 136 12.71 -4.52 -4.36
N ALA A 137 12.23 -5.77 -4.38
CA ALA A 137 11.99 -6.50 -5.61
C ALA A 137 10.87 -5.86 -6.44
N ASP A 138 9.78 -5.47 -5.78
CA ASP A 138 8.63 -4.84 -6.45
C ASP A 138 9.00 -3.47 -7.04
N TRP A 139 9.75 -2.65 -6.30
CA TRP A 139 10.24 -1.36 -6.81
C TRP A 139 11.18 -1.52 -8.01
N ARG A 140 12.05 -2.54 -8.00
CA ARG A 140 12.89 -2.83 -9.17
C ARG A 140 12.04 -3.22 -10.39
N GLU A 141 10.98 -3.99 -10.20
CA GLU A 141 10.05 -4.34 -11.27
C GLU A 141 9.32 -3.09 -11.80
N ILE A 142 8.81 -2.23 -10.92
CA ILE A 142 8.13 -0.97 -11.27
C ILE A 142 9.06 -0.07 -12.07
N ASN A 143 10.28 0.17 -11.57
CA ASN A 143 11.28 1.02 -12.22
C ASN A 143 11.70 0.47 -13.59
N ALA A 144 11.77 -0.85 -13.76
CA ALA A 144 12.06 -1.48 -15.04
C ALA A 144 10.93 -1.31 -16.06
N LYS A 145 9.66 -1.37 -15.60
CA LYS A 145 8.48 -1.19 -16.45
C LYS A 145 8.20 0.28 -16.80
N LEU A 146 8.61 1.20 -15.93
CA LEU A 146 8.36 2.64 -16.05
C LEU A 146 9.69 3.41 -16.09
N PRO A 147 10.44 3.38 -17.21
CA PRO A 147 11.81 3.93 -17.26
C PRO A 147 11.91 5.44 -17.03
N LYS A 148 10.80 6.19 -17.11
CA LYS A 148 10.75 7.63 -16.80
C LYS A 148 10.28 7.92 -15.37
N TRP A 149 9.96 6.90 -14.59
CA TRP A 149 9.43 7.04 -13.24
C TRP A 149 10.36 7.84 -12.34
N LEU A 150 11.64 7.45 -12.30
CA LEU A 150 12.66 8.10 -11.48
C LEU A 150 12.97 9.55 -11.88
N HIS A 151 12.59 9.98 -13.09
CA HIS A 151 12.69 11.41 -13.44
C HIS A 151 11.65 12.25 -12.69
N SER A 152 10.48 11.67 -12.41
CA SER A 152 9.36 12.34 -11.74
C SER A 152 9.33 12.11 -10.24
N HIS A 153 9.87 10.96 -9.79
CA HIS A 153 9.89 10.43 -8.42
C HIS A 153 11.31 9.96 -8.07
N PRO A 154 12.27 10.90 -7.93
CA PRO A 154 13.68 10.56 -7.79
C PRO A 154 13.97 9.80 -6.49
N TYR A 155 13.16 9.95 -5.44
CA TYR A 155 13.37 9.30 -4.14
C TYR A 155 13.00 7.80 -4.15
N ASN A 156 12.40 7.29 -5.23
CA ASN A 156 12.09 5.87 -5.40
C ASN A 156 13.32 5.07 -5.91
N ASP A 157 14.48 5.73 -6.04
CA ASP A 157 15.78 5.10 -6.22
C ASP A 157 16.25 4.35 -4.95
N MET A 158 15.76 4.78 -3.79
CA MET A 158 15.95 4.12 -2.48
C MET A 158 15.06 2.90 -2.26
N LEU A 159 14.27 2.49 -3.27
CA LEU A 159 13.42 1.30 -3.25
C LEU A 159 12.52 1.23 -2.00
N GLY A 160 12.50 0.10 -1.27
CA GLY A 160 11.66 -0.09 -0.09
C GLY A 160 11.99 0.88 1.06
N ASP A 161 13.22 1.37 1.15
CA ASP A 161 13.66 2.33 2.17
C ASP A 161 13.41 3.80 1.79
N GLY A 162 12.88 4.04 0.58
CA GLY A 162 12.47 5.37 0.15
C GLY A 162 11.34 5.94 1.00
N LEU A 163 11.21 7.26 0.97
CA LEU A 163 10.09 7.97 1.60
C LEU A 163 8.88 7.93 0.66
N PRO A 164 7.69 7.56 1.14
CA PRO A 164 6.45 7.76 0.41
C PRO A 164 6.29 9.24 0.05
N GLU A 165 6.15 9.51 -1.25
CA GLU A 165 5.82 10.84 -1.77
C GLU A 165 4.31 11.00 -1.96
N ASP A 166 3.83 12.25 -1.90
CA ASP A 166 2.46 12.57 -2.27
C ASP A 166 2.35 12.60 -3.80
N GLU A 167 1.69 11.58 -4.35
CA GLU A 167 1.38 11.47 -5.77
C GLU A 167 -0.13 11.71 -5.95
N ARG A 168 -0.50 12.99 -6.07
CA ARG A 168 -1.81 13.38 -6.59
C ARG A 168 -1.75 13.76 -8.06
#